data_AF-A0A1F6TLP1-F1
#
_entry.id   AF-A0A1F6TLP1-F1
#
_cell.length_a   1.000
_cell.length_b   1.000
_cell.length_c   1.000
_cell.angle_alpha   90.00
_cell.angle_beta   90.00
_cell.angle_gamma   90.00
#
_symmetry.space_group_name_H-M   'P 1'
#
loop_
_entity.id
_entity.type
_entity.pdbx_description
1 polymer ?
#
loop_
_entity_poly.entity_id
_entity_poly.type
_entity_poly.pdbx_seq_one_letter_code
_entity_poly.pdbx_strand_id
1 'polypeptide(L)'
;MIGGQPQPSKNVETVSVQKICEEMREIAKKLPKPSGDIKEEGYEHTQFGHNFYLLFVSTQKGKSVYGEKWKEFLSKNVDLMNQIQKALIPIDLYFQLLYRFNKILYNQKNSDLAFQMGQEINLIGICAEAWDKLNPLLKQAKEAMIVNGMNPEDFY
;
A
#
# COMPACT_ATOMS: atom_id res chain seq x y z
N MET A 1 -27.91 51.70 8.63
CA MET A 1 -27.68 50.57 7.70
C MET A 1 -26.53 49.76 8.27
N ILE A 2 -26.80 48.52 8.67
CA ILE A 2 -25.84 47.62 9.31
C ILE A 2 -24.87 47.13 8.25
N GLY A 3 -23.58 47.40 8.43
CA GLY A 3 -22.52 46.83 7.61
C GLY A 3 -22.48 45.33 7.81
N GLY A 4 -22.85 44.57 6.78
CA GLY A 4 -22.69 43.12 6.77
C GLY A 4 -21.22 42.78 6.92
N GLN A 5 -20.85 42.13 8.02
CA GLN A 5 -19.52 41.51 8.14
C GLN A 5 -19.33 40.54 6.96
N PRO A 6 -18.19 40.56 6.26
CA PRO A 6 -17.89 39.52 5.30
C PRO A 6 -17.84 38.18 6.07
N GLN A 7 -18.69 37.24 5.67
CA GLN A 7 -18.58 35.86 6.14
C GLN A 7 -17.15 35.36 5.89
N PRO A 8 -16.53 34.64 6.83
CA PRO A 8 -15.20 34.10 6.60
C PRO A 8 -15.28 33.15 5.42
N SER A 9 -14.66 33.53 4.30
CA SER A 9 -14.45 32.59 3.21
C SER A 9 -13.68 31.41 3.82
N LYS A 10 -14.26 30.21 3.74
CA LYS A 10 -13.54 29.01 4.18
C LYS A 10 -12.17 29.06 3.49
N ASN A 11 -11.10 29.10 4.28
CA ASN A 11 -9.74 29.15 3.75
C ASN A 11 -9.60 27.99 2.74
N VAL A 12 -9.18 28.29 1.52
CA VAL A 12 -9.05 27.33 0.41
C VAL A 12 -8.23 26.10 0.84
N GLU A 13 -7.28 26.30 1.76
CA GLU A 13 -6.48 25.26 2.40
C GLU A 13 -7.32 24.32 3.30
N THR A 14 -8.29 24.84 4.04
CA THR A 14 -9.20 24.02 4.87
C THR A 14 -10.13 23.17 4.00
N VAL A 15 -10.62 23.73 2.89
CA VAL A 15 -11.47 23.02 1.92
C VAL A 15 -10.69 21.89 1.23
N SER A 16 -9.41 22.10 0.93
CA SER A 16 -8.58 21.07 0.29
C SER A 16 -8.24 19.92 1.24
N VAL A 17 -7.98 20.20 2.52
CA VAL A 17 -7.67 19.17 3.52
C VAL A 17 -8.89 18.32 3.88
N GLN A 18 -10.07 18.93 4.03
CA GLN A 18 -11.32 18.19 4.27
C GLN A 18 -11.61 17.20 3.13
N LYS A 19 -11.43 17.64 1.89
CA LYS A 19 -11.57 16.78 0.71
C LYS A 19 -10.60 15.59 0.75
N ILE A 20 -9.33 15.81 1.12
CA ILE A 20 -8.36 14.71 1.24
C ILE A 20 -8.79 13.71 2.32
N CYS A 21 -9.30 14.19 3.46
CA CYS A 21 -9.81 13.32 4.52
C CYS A 21 -11.02 12.48 4.06
N GLU A 22 -11.96 13.08 3.34
CA GLU A 22 -13.10 12.37 2.74
C GLU A 22 -12.63 11.30 1.74
N GLU A 23 -11.69 11.62 0.86
CA GLU A 23 -11.11 10.65 -0.06
C GLU A 23 -10.44 9.48 0.67
N MET A 24 -9.72 9.76 1.77
CA MET A 24 -9.12 8.71 2.60
C MET A 24 -10.18 7.78 3.20
N ARG A 25 -11.29 8.30 3.70
CA ARG A 25 -12.40 7.48 4.22
C ARG A 25 -13.01 6.60 3.13
N GLU A 26 -13.24 7.15 1.94
CA GLU A 26 -13.81 6.39 0.81
C GLU A 26 -12.89 5.27 0.31
N ILE A 27 -11.58 5.49 0.33
CA ILE A 27 -10.61 4.44 -0.01
C ILE A 27 -10.57 3.37 1.10
N ALA A 28 -10.52 3.79 2.37
CA ALA A 28 -10.49 2.87 3.51
C ALA A 28 -11.71 1.93 3.54
N LYS A 29 -12.90 2.40 3.14
CA LYS A 29 -14.11 1.56 3.01
C LYS A 29 -13.99 0.40 2.02
N LYS A 30 -13.09 0.51 1.03
CA LYS A 30 -12.85 -0.54 0.02
C LYS A 30 -11.84 -1.59 0.49
N LEU A 31 -11.13 -1.30 1.58
CA LEU A 31 -10.12 -2.19 2.13
C LEU A 31 -10.75 -3.16 3.14
N PRO A 32 -10.23 -4.39 3.25
CA PRO A 32 -10.64 -5.29 4.30
C PRO A 32 -10.38 -4.64 5.67
N LYS A 33 -11.35 -4.78 6.59
CA LYS A 33 -11.14 -4.31 7.96
C LYS A 33 -10.01 -5.13 8.60
N PRO A 34 -9.04 -4.49 9.26
CA PRO A 34 -7.97 -5.20 9.95
C PRO A 34 -8.54 -6.15 11.01
N SER A 35 -8.04 -7.38 11.06
CA SER A 35 -8.54 -8.41 11.95
C SER A 35 -7.86 -8.40 13.32
N GLY A 36 -7.93 -7.28 14.05
CA GLY A 36 -7.49 -7.21 15.46
C GLY A 36 -7.02 -5.83 15.94
N ASP A 37 -6.81 -5.75 17.26
CA ASP A 37 -6.09 -4.65 17.90
C ASP A 37 -4.60 -4.83 17.59
N ILE A 38 -4.06 -4.03 16.69
CA ILE A 38 -2.64 -4.08 16.37
C ILE A 38 -1.85 -3.68 17.61
N LYS A 39 -1.01 -4.59 18.08
CA LYS A 39 0.05 -4.28 19.03
C LYS A 39 1.19 -3.64 18.23
N GLU A 40 1.56 -2.41 18.56
CA GLU A 40 2.70 -1.69 17.96
C GLU A 40 4.04 -2.42 18.15
N GLU A 41 4.10 -3.41 19.02
CA GLU A 41 5.30 -4.19 19.34
C GLU A 41 5.63 -5.20 18.23
N GLY A 42 6.56 -4.82 17.33
CA GLY A 42 7.25 -5.77 16.46
C GLY A 42 7.07 -5.61 14.95
N TYR A 43 6.78 -4.41 14.43
CA TYR A 43 6.68 -4.15 12.98
C TYR A 43 8.05 -4.20 12.25
N GLU A 44 8.64 -5.39 12.18
CA GLU A 44 9.79 -5.71 11.31
C GLU A 44 9.38 -6.01 9.86
N HIS A 45 8.09 -5.89 9.51
CA HIS A 45 7.53 -6.22 8.19
C HIS A 45 7.92 -5.28 7.04
N THR A 46 8.77 -4.29 7.26
CA THR A 46 8.87 -3.10 6.39
C THR A 46 9.82 -3.22 5.20
N GLN A 47 10.74 -4.18 5.15
CA GLN A 47 11.76 -4.21 4.08
C GLN A 47 11.65 -5.37 3.10
N PHE A 48 11.32 -6.58 3.56
CA PHE A 48 11.28 -7.75 2.67
C PHE A 48 10.14 -7.66 1.64
N GLY A 49 8.94 -7.28 2.08
CA GLY A 49 7.76 -7.15 1.22
C GLY A 49 7.88 -6.02 0.21
N HIS A 50 8.34 -4.84 0.64
CA HIS A 50 8.46 -3.65 -0.23
C HIS A 50 9.42 -3.88 -1.41
N ASN A 51 10.57 -4.49 -1.14
CA ASN A 51 11.57 -4.74 -2.17
C ASN A 51 11.05 -5.76 -3.18
N PHE A 52 10.43 -6.86 -2.74
CA PHE A 52 9.92 -7.89 -3.66
C PHE A 52 8.62 -7.47 -4.38
N TYR A 53 7.81 -6.58 -3.79
CA TYR A 53 6.63 -5.95 -4.40
C TYR A 53 6.97 -5.12 -5.64
N LEU A 54 7.95 -4.22 -5.55
CA LEU A 54 8.41 -3.40 -6.68
C LEU A 54 8.92 -4.27 -7.84
N LEU A 55 9.38 -5.47 -7.53
CA LEU A 55 10.00 -6.40 -8.46
C LEU A 55 9.00 -7.33 -9.14
N PHE A 56 7.95 -7.79 -8.45
CA PHE A 56 6.85 -8.54 -9.06
C PHE A 56 6.10 -7.72 -10.12
N VAL A 57 5.88 -6.43 -9.84
CA VAL A 57 5.29 -5.50 -10.81
C VAL A 57 6.22 -5.31 -12.04
N SER A 58 7.53 -5.47 -11.85
CA SER A 58 8.58 -5.36 -12.86
C SER A 58 8.76 -6.65 -13.69
N THR A 59 7.67 -7.23 -14.19
CA THR A 59 7.67 -8.43 -15.07
C THR A 59 8.64 -8.35 -16.26
N GLN A 60 8.99 -7.13 -16.69
CA GLN A 60 9.97 -6.87 -17.74
C GLN A 60 11.40 -7.31 -17.36
N LYS A 61 11.82 -7.13 -16.09
CA LYS A 61 13.15 -7.56 -15.61
C LYS A 61 13.27 -9.09 -15.64
N GLY A 62 12.21 -9.80 -15.26
CA GLY A 62 12.16 -11.27 -15.36
C GLY A 62 12.30 -11.76 -16.80
N LYS A 63 11.59 -11.12 -17.74
CA LYS A 63 11.72 -11.46 -19.16
C LYS A 63 13.11 -11.17 -19.72
N SER A 64 13.74 -10.05 -19.35
CA SER A 64 15.06 -9.68 -19.87
C SER A 64 16.19 -10.54 -19.32
N VAL A 65 16.10 -10.98 -18.07
CA VAL A 65 17.15 -11.79 -17.42
C VAL A 65 16.98 -13.28 -17.72
N TYR A 66 15.74 -13.79 -17.69
CA TYR A 66 15.47 -15.24 -17.70
C TYR A 66 14.75 -15.76 -18.95
N GLY A 67 14.27 -14.88 -19.83
CA GLY A 67 13.71 -15.26 -21.14
C GLY A 67 12.62 -16.34 -21.05
N GLU A 68 12.86 -17.49 -21.67
CA GLU A 68 11.92 -18.62 -21.67
C GLU A 68 11.72 -19.26 -20.28
N LYS A 69 12.74 -19.27 -19.42
CA LYS A 69 12.60 -19.77 -18.04
C LYS A 69 11.59 -18.94 -17.24
N TRP A 70 11.54 -17.64 -17.50
CA TRP A 70 10.54 -16.75 -16.89
C TRP A 70 9.12 -17.11 -17.35
N LYS A 71 8.93 -17.37 -18.64
CA LYS A 71 7.61 -17.78 -19.18
C LYS A 71 7.16 -19.12 -18.60
N GLU A 72 8.07 -20.09 -18.51
CA GLU A 72 7.80 -21.40 -17.92
C GLU A 72 7.48 -21.30 -16.43
N PHE A 73 8.21 -20.46 -15.70
CA PHE A 73 7.89 -20.16 -14.30
C PHE A 73 6.48 -19.59 -14.16
N LEU A 74 6.11 -18.60 -14.96
CA LEU A 74 4.78 -18.00 -14.92
C LEU A 74 3.69 -19.01 -15.27
N SER A 75 3.91 -19.89 -16.26
CA SER A 75 2.92 -20.90 -16.67
C SER A 75 2.73 -22.02 -15.63
N LYS A 76 3.80 -22.42 -14.93
CA LYS A 76 3.74 -23.42 -13.85
C LYS A 76 3.15 -22.88 -12.56
N ASN A 77 3.19 -21.56 -12.33
CA ASN A 77 2.80 -20.92 -11.08
C ASN A 77 1.58 -19.99 -11.23
N VAL A 78 0.73 -20.19 -12.24
CA VAL A 78 -0.42 -19.31 -12.56
C VAL A 78 -1.29 -19.03 -11.34
N ASP A 79 -1.62 -20.04 -10.54
CA ASP A 79 -2.46 -19.86 -9.35
C ASP A 79 -1.80 -19.00 -8.28
N LEU A 80 -0.49 -19.17 -8.07
CA LEU A 80 0.29 -18.33 -7.17
C LEU A 80 0.36 -16.88 -7.69
N MET A 81 0.57 -16.70 -9.00
CA MET A 81 0.59 -15.37 -9.62
C MET A 81 -0.77 -14.67 -9.47
N ASN A 82 -1.87 -15.39 -9.65
CA ASN A 82 -3.23 -14.88 -9.45
C ASN A 82 -3.50 -14.50 -7.99
N GLN A 83 -3.01 -15.29 -7.03
CA GLN A 83 -3.10 -14.97 -5.62
C GLN A 83 -2.31 -13.69 -5.28
N ILE A 84 -1.08 -13.57 -5.80
CA ILE A 84 -0.28 -12.35 -5.62
C ILE A 84 -1.02 -11.15 -6.22
N GLN A 85 -1.51 -11.24 -7.46
CA GLN A 85 -2.28 -10.15 -8.09
C GLN A 85 -3.49 -9.71 -7.26
N LYS A 86 -4.23 -10.66 -6.67
CA LYS A 86 -5.33 -10.33 -5.75
C LYS A 86 -4.85 -9.65 -4.47
N ALA A 87 -3.73 -10.11 -3.90
CA ALA A 87 -3.13 -9.51 -2.71
C ALA A 87 -2.52 -8.11 -2.98
N LEU A 88 -2.19 -7.78 -4.23
CA LEU A 88 -1.70 -6.45 -4.61
C LEU A 88 -2.79 -5.37 -4.62
N ILE A 89 -4.06 -5.72 -4.83
CA ILE A 89 -5.18 -4.77 -4.82
C ILE A 89 -5.24 -3.95 -3.52
N PRO A 90 -5.26 -4.57 -2.32
CA PRO A 90 -5.26 -3.80 -1.07
C PRO A 90 -3.97 -3.02 -0.83
N ILE A 91 -2.82 -3.49 -1.33
CA ILE A 91 -1.54 -2.78 -1.24
C ILE A 91 -1.55 -1.49 -2.05
N ASP A 92 -2.09 -1.53 -3.28
CA ASP A 92 -2.24 -0.32 -4.12
C ASP A 92 -3.13 0.72 -3.44
N LEU A 93 -4.28 0.29 -2.92
CA LEU A 93 -5.19 1.15 -2.16
C LEU A 93 -4.54 1.71 -0.89
N TYR A 94 -3.72 0.90 -0.20
CA TYR A 94 -2.92 1.38 0.94
C TYR A 94 -1.91 2.47 0.51
N PHE A 95 -1.19 2.31 -0.60
CA PHE A 95 -0.30 3.36 -1.08
C PHE A 95 -1.05 4.64 -1.47
N GLN A 96 -2.25 4.52 -2.02
CA GLN A 96 -3.13 5.67 -2.27
C GLN A 96 -3.56 6.39 -0.99
N LEU A 97 -3.77 5.66 0.11
CA LEU A 97 -4.00 6.23 1.45
C LEU A 97 -2.75 6.90 1.99
N LEU A 98 -1.60 6.21 1.96
CA LEU A 98 -0.34 6.72 2.46
C LEU A 98 0.08 8.01 1.75
N TYR A 99 -0.11 8.08 0.43
CA TYR A 99 0.14 9.29 -0.36
C TYR A 99 -0.71 10.48 0.12
N ARG A 100 -2.00 10.26 0.42
CA ARG A 100 -2.92 11.29 0.92
C ARG A 100 -2.61 11.69 2.36
N PHE A 101 -2.34 10.71 3.20
CA PHE A 101 -1.87 10.93 4.57
C PHE A 101 -0.62 11.81 4.58
N ASN A 102 0.38 11.49 3.76
CA ASN A 102 1.61 12.27 3.64
C ASN A 102 1.36 13.70 3.14
N LYS A 103 0.39 13.92 2.25
CA LYS A 103 -0.01 15.28 1.83
C LYS A 103 -0.52 16.13 2.99
N ILE A 104 -1.26 15.54 3.93
CA ILE A 104 -1.74 16.23 5.12
C ILE A 104 -0.59 16.40 6.11
N LEU A 105 0.18 15.33 6.36
CA LEU A 105 1.25 15.29 7.35
C LEU A 105 2.38 16.29 7.07
N TYR A 106 2.81 16.44 5.81
CA TYR A 106 3.90 17.36 5.45
C TYR A 106 3.54 18.84 5.64
N ASN A 107 2.25 19.17 5.80
CA ASN A 107 1.85 20.47 6.29
C ASN A 107 1.80 20.43 7.81
N GLN A 108 2.79 21.04 8.46
CA GLN A 108 2.94 21.00 9.92
C GLN A 108 1.68 21.48 10.68
N LYS A 109 0.91 22.41 10.10
CA LYS A 109 -0.36 22.91 10.68
C LYS A 109 -1.46 21.85 10.74
N ASN A 110 -1.36 20.79 9.95
CA ASN A 110 -2.34 19.72 9.84
C ASN A 110 -1.82 18.38 10.39
N SER A 111 -0.66 18.38 11.06
CA SER A 111 -0.04 17.15 11.58
C SER A 111 -0.96 16.40 12.55
N ASP A 112 -1.55 17.08 13.53
CA ASP A 112 -2.53 16.49 14.46
C ASP A 112 -3.72 15.88 13.73
N LEU A 113 -4.24 16.58 12.72
CA LEU A 113 -5.35 16.08 11.90
C LEU A 113 -4.92 14.85 11.10
N ALA A 114 -3.71 14.83 10.53
CA ALA A 114 -3.18 13.66 9.83
C ALA A 114 -3.15 12.45 10.77
N PHE A 115 -2.60 12.61 11.98
CA PHE A 115 -2.54 11.53 12.98
C PHE A 115 -3.93 11.05 13.40
N GLN A 116 -4.86 11.96 13.72
CA GLN A 116 -6.25 11.62 14.03
C GLN A 116 -6.90 10.84 12.87
N MET A 117 -6.70 11.29 11.64
CA MET A 117 -7.24 10.65 10.46
C MET A 117 -6.64 9.27 10.25
N GLY A 118 -5.33 9.11 10.47
CA GLY A 118 -4.64 7.82 10.42
C GLY A 118 -5.14 6.82 11.46
N GLN A 119 -5.44 7.28 12.68
CA GLN A 119 -6.07 6.46 13.72
C GLN A 119 -7.52 6.12 13.36
N GLU A 120 -8.31 7.08 12.88
CA GLU A 120 -9.71 6.90 12.51
C GLU A 120 -9.89 5.79 11.46
N ILE A 121 -9.05 5.76 10.42
CA ILE A 121 -9.11 4.71 9.40
C ILE A 121 -8.30 3.47 9.75
N ASN A 122 -7.61 3.46 10.89
CA ASN A 122 -6.64 2.42 11.25
C ASN A 122 -5.62 2.15 10.12
N LEU A 123 -4.87 3.18 9.72
CA LEU A 123 -3.92 3.12 8.59
C LEU A 123 -2.83 2.06 8.81
N ILE A 124 -2.34 1.92 10.04
CA ILE A 124 -1.39 0.88 10.45
C ILE A 124 -2.03 -0.51 10.33
N GLY A 125 -3.28 -0.63 10.81
CA GLY A 125 -4.27 -1.67 10.49
C GLY A 125 -4.16 -2.25 9.10
N ILE A 126 -4.51 -1.37 8.18
CA ILE A 126 -4.63 -1.64 6.76
C ILE A 126 -3.27 -2.08 6.18
N CYS A 127 -2.19 -1.38 6.57
CA CYS A 127 -0.83 -1.73 6.15
C CYS A 127 -0.48 -3.17 6.54
N ALA A 128 -0.64 -3.49 7.83
CA ALA A 128 -0.29 -4.79 8.39
C ALA A 128 -1.04 -5.93 7.69
N GLU A 129 -2.37 -5.84 7.64
CA GLU A 129 -3.23 -6.85 7.04
C GLU A 129 -2.92 -7.08 5.55
N ALA A 130 -2.59 -6.00 4.82
CA ALA A 130 -2.22 -6.11 3.41
C ALA A 130 -0.86 -6.81 3.22
N TRP A 131 0.13 -6.48 4.05
CA TRP A 131 1.45 -7.11 4.01
C TRP A 131 1.45 -8.55 4.52
N ASP A 132 0.65 -8.87 5.53
CA ASP A 132 0.51 -10.23 6.08
C ASP A 132 -0.05 -11.21 5.04
N LYS A 133 -0.90 -10.72 4.14
CA LYS A 133 -1.40 -11.52 3.01
C LYS A 133 -0.39 -11.64 1.89
N LEU A 134 0.35 -10.57 1.58
CA LEU A 134 1.27 -10.54 0.46
C LEU A 134 2.59 -11.28 0.77
N ASN A 135 3.18 -11.09 1.96
CA ASN A 135 4.50 -11.60 2.31
C ASN A 135 4.66 -13.12 2.15
N PRO A 136 3.72 -13.97 2.62
CA PRO A 136 3.81 -15.42 2.42
C PRO A 136 3.79 -15.82 0.94
N LEU A 137 3.01 -15.12 0.11
CA LEU A 137 2.92 -15.38 -1.32
C LEU A 137 4.22 -15.00 -2.04
N LEU A 138 4.83 -13.87 -1.66
CA LEU A 138 6.12 -13.46 -2.20
C LEU A 138 7.24 -14.43 -1.79
N LYS A 139 7.19 -14.95 -0.56
CA LYS A 139 8.10 -16.02 -0.11
C LYS A 139 7.94 -17.29 -0.97
N GLN A 140 6.71 -17.72 -1.21
CA GLN A 140 6.44 -18.87 -2.11
C GLN A 140 6.94 -18.61 -3.52
N ALA A 141 6.77 -17.39 -4.05
CA ALA A 141 7.28 -17.04 -5.37
C ALA A 141 8.81 -17.11 -5.42
N LYS A 142 9.50 -16.59 -4.38
CA LYS A 142 10.96 -16.72 -4.23
C LYS A 142 11.40 -18.18 -4.25
N GLU A 143 10.75 -19.04 -3.47
CA GLU A 143 11.06 -20.47 -3.41
C GLU A 143 10.82 -21.17 -4.76
N ALA A 144 9.70 -20.88 -5.42
CA ALA A 144 9.38 -21.41 -6.74
C ALA A 144 10.38 -20.96 -7.81
N MET A 145 10.91 -19.73 -7.71
CA MET A 145 11.97 -19.26 -8.62
C MET A 145 13.26 -20.07 -8.46
N ILE A 146 13.67 -20.36 -7.23
CA ILE A 146 14.85 -21.18 -6.93
C ILE A 146 14.70 -22.59 -7.52
N VAL A 147 13.53 -23.22 -7.35
CA VAL A 147 13.23 -24.54 -7.93
C VAL A 147 13.31 -24.54 -9.46
N ASN A 148 13.00 -23.41 -10.11
CA ASN A 148 13.13 -23.26 -11.56
C ASN A 148 14.52 -22.77 -12.00
N GLY A 149 15.52 -22.82 -11.12
CA GLY A 149 16.90 -22.46 -11.43
C GLY A 149 17.09 -20.97 -11.75
N MET A 150 16.28 -20.12 -11.12
CA MET A 150 16.43 -18.67 -11.15
C MET A 150 16.94 -18.18 -9.80
N ASN A 151 17.79 -17.15 -9.82
CA ASN A 151 18.25 -16.45 -8.65
C ASN A 151 17.27 -15.31 -8.31
N PRO A 152 16.49 -15.41 -7.22
CA PRO A 152 15.59 -14.32 -6.82
C PRO A 152 16.35 -13.03 -6.49
N GLU A 153 17.64 -13.14 -6.15
CA GLU A 153 18.45 -11.97 -5.81
C GLU A 153 18.78 -11.11 -7.02
N ASP A 154 18.70 -11.64 -8.25
CA ASP A 154 18.86 -10.84 -9.47
C ASP A 154 17.77 -9.77 -9.60
N PHE A 155 16.71 -9.88 -8.80
CA PHE A 155 15.64 -8.91 -8.75
C PHE A 155 15.93 -7.78 -7.75
N TYR A 156 16.68 -7.99 -6.66
CA TYR A 156 17.06 -6.89 -5.75
C TYR A 156 17.98 -5.86 -6.41
#